data_AF-A0A959BW37-F1
#
_entry.id   AF-A0A959BW37-F1
#
_cell.length_a   1.000
_cell.length_b   1.000
_cell.length_c   1.000
_cell.angle_alpha   90.00
_cell.angle_beta   90.00
_cell.angle_gamma   90.00
#
_symmetry.space_group_name_H-M   'P 1'
#
loop_
_entity.id
_entity.type
_entity.pdbx_description
1 polymer ?
#
loop_
_entity_poly.entity_id
_entity_poly.type
_entity_poly.pdbx_seq_one_letter_code
_entity_poly.pdbx_strand_id
1 'polypeptide(L)'
;MINPVVLLQLNYYELERITPETITQAAARLFEAAGPEGAMYQGRAVGQEEARAAIALLQEPGQLAFYFELCKYPGLSRFLEGGAAEAIEKEALQAEILADRVAPIAEPLYNQQFEAALDGGKTGALEALGQVLSGGGAGFQKIVFQGAASLIERKAGELKSLAEGLEGPNAETLAQPLRGLQQFRKDYPVQVFNALPTYFDEQREAMARSMGRMVRALVEKDNGLALAIARYARQLRVGEDYTGRLDKVITFLENKARQARADQAARSSRGWMAGAGIGVLALLLVALGFGLRSVYNTVVDFLYEPSLFGDTRELEEAGIDQEELALLREAMKDGKGISREQLEEALRRQGNRTEVVEYDLTQMPWPERGAAADTELSGEAVPGSAPLSVCFPSRPAKGKTSHQLTIVGDDVYDALVFFFNGRTYVQQAYIPARSKYELKGTFDDTQVISTMIVFGQEWSPSGKSPCGTPGYFTQNVHYSGFAGYAMEPPYPDLRSDLVARLKKQRLVVSRELEEQAFFDLLEQYR
;
A
#
# COMPACT_ATOMS: atom_id res chain seq x y z
N MET A 1 -2.52 22.87 -8.51
CA MET A 1 -3.61 22.79 -9.50
C MET A 1 -4.94 23.06 -8.82
N ILE A 2 -5.72 24.03 -9.32
CA ILE A 2 -7.07 24.30 -8.84
C ILE A 2 -8.04 23.40 -9.60
N ASN A 3 -8.98 22.74 -8.91
CA ASN A 3 -10.09 22.05 -9.57
C ASN A 3 -11.22 23.06 -9.88
N PRO A 4 -11.43 23.44 -11.16
CA PRO A 4 -12.44 24.42 -11.54
C PRO A 4 -13.89 23.96 -11.30
N VAL A 5 -14.17 22.64 -11.24
CA VAL A 5 -15.51 22.13 -10.90
C VAL A 5 -15.86 22.47 -9.45
N VAL A 6 -14.91 22.27 -8.53
CA VAL A 6 -15.06 22.64 -7.11
C VAL A 6 -15.08 24.16 -6.94
N LEU A 7 -14.22 24.89 -7.66
CA LEU A 7 -14.15 26.36 -7.60
C LEU A 7 -15.48 27.01 -8.01
N LEU A 8 -16.10 26.49 -9.06
CA LEU A 8 -17.39 26.98 -9.58
C LEU A 8 -18.61 26.43 -8.83
N GLN A 9 -18.40 25.54 -7.84
CA GLN A 9 -19.46 24.83 -7.12
C GLN A 9 -20.45 24.15 -8.09
N LEU A 10 -19.94 23.56 -9.17
CA LEU A 10 -20.78 22.85 -10.13
C LEU A 10 -21.32 21.57 -9.48
N ASN A 11 -22.58 21.26 -9.75
CA ASN A 11 -23.23 20.08 -9.20
C ASN A 11 -22.56 18.81 -9.75
N TYR A 12 -21.95 18.04 -8.86
CA TYR A 12 -21.17 16.85 -9.19
C TYR A 12 -22.02 15.59 -9.37
N TYR A 13 -23.36 15.69 -9.39
CA TYR A 13 -24.24 14.55 -9.64
C TYR A 13 -24.71 14.43 -11.10
N GLU A 14 -24.48 15.45 -11.94
CA GLU A 14 -25.07 15.51 -13.29
C GLU A 14 -24.08 16.06 -14.33
N LEU A 15 -22.97 15.35 -14.57
CA LEU A 15 -21.96 15.71 -15.58
C LEU A 15 -22.59 16.06 -16.94
N GLU A 16 -23.60 15.29 -17.35
CA GLU A 16 -24.32 15.44 -18.62
C GLU A 16 -25.11 16.76 -18.74
N ARG A 17 -25.43 17.41 -17.62
CA ARG A 17 -26.16 18.68 -17.60
C ARG A 17 -25.25 19.90 -17.54
N ILE A 18 -23.94 19.73 -17.37
CA ILE A 18 -23.00 20.84 -17.31
C ILE A 18 -22.68 21.29 -18.75
N THR A 19 -23.31 22.38 -19.18
CA THR A 19 -23.07 23.01 -20.49
C THR A 19 -22.07 24.19 -20.41
N PRO A 20 -21.51 24.66 -21.53
CA PRO A 20 -20.70 25.89 -21.57
C PRO A 20 -21.41 27.12 -20.97
N GLU A 21 -22.73 27.24 -21.18
CA GLU A 21 -23.55 28.30 -20.60
C GLU A 21 -23.61 28.17 -19.07
N THR A 22 -23.73 26.95 -18.56
CA THR A 22 -23.74 26.66 -17.12
C THR A 22 -22.42 27.08 -16.48
N ILE A 23 -21.30 26.75 -17.12
CA ILE A 23 -19.95 27.16 -16.69
C ILE A 23 -19.82 28.69 -16.70
N THR A 24 -20.30 29.34 -17.76
CA THR A 24 -20.24 30.80 -17.91
C THR A 24 -21.05 31.51 -16.82
N GLN A 25 -22.26 31.03 -16.51
CA GLN A 25 -23.10 31.57 -15.44
C GLN A 25 -22.51 31.33 -14.05
N ALA A 26 -21.91 30.16 -13.81
CA ALA A 26 -21.21 29.89 -12.55
C ALA A 26 -19.98 30.80 -12.37
N ALA A 27 -19.21 31.02 -13.43
CA ALA A 27 -18.04 31.90 -13.41
C ALA A 27 -18.43 33.36 -13.14
N ALA A 28 -19.50 33.86 -13.77
CA ALA A 28 -20.01 35.21 -13.52
C ALA A 28 -20.37 35.40 -12.03
N ARG A 29 -21.11 34.44 -11.45
CA ARG A 29 -21.48 34.45 -10.02
C ARG A 29 -20.25 34.41 -9.10
N LEU A 30 -19.25 33.58 -9.43
CA LEU A 30 -18.02 33.49 -8.66
C LEU A 30 -17.29 34.85 -8.62
N PHE A 31 -17.08 35.49 -9.78
CA PHE A 31 -16.34 36.75 -9.85
C PHE A 31 -17.08 37.95 -9.29
N GLU A 32 -18.42 37.94 -9.33
CA GLU A 32 -19.25 38.92 -8.64
C GLU A 32 -19.08 38.81 -7.11
N ALA A 33 -19.08 37.59 -6.57
CA ALA A 33 -18.95 37.33 -5.13
C ALA A 33 -17.51 37.52 -4.59
N ALA A 34 -16.50 37.15 -5.38
CA ALA A 34 -15.09 37.20 -5.01
C ALA A 34 -14.53 38.62 -4.83
N GLY A 35 -15.10 39.61 -5.53
CA GLY A 35 -14.55 40.96 -5.55
C GLY A 35 -13.11 41.03 -6.12
N PRO A 36 -12.37 42.11 -5.83
CA PRO A 36 -11.01 42.31 -6.38
C PRO A 36 -9.94 41.41 -5.75
N GLU A 37 -10.18 40.88 -4.54
CA GLU A 37 -9.21 40.07 -3.81
C GLU A 37 -9.14 38.61 -4.30
N GLY A 38 -10.14 38.17 -5.09
CA GLY A 38 -10.17 36.85 -5.69
C GLY A 38 -11.09 35.87 -4.96
N ALA A 39 -11.19 34.65 -5.49
CA ALA A 39 -12.11 33.63 -4.99
C ALA A 39 -11.47 32.83 -3.86
N MET A 40 -12.25 32.45 -2.85
CA MET A 40 -11.79 31.50 -1.83
C MET A 40 -11.91 30.07 -2.35
N TYR A 41 -10.80 29.34 -2.35
CA TYR A 41 -10.72 27.94 -2.76
C TYR A 41 -10.00 27.14 -1.67
N GLN A 42 -10.70 26.21 -1.02
CA GLN A 42 -10.14 25.35 0.04
C GLN A 42 -9.37 26.10 1.14
N GLY A 43 -9.82 27.31 1.49
CA GLY A 43 -9.17 28.15 2.50
C GLY A 43 -8.01 29.02 2.01
N ARG A 44 -7.69 28.97 0.71
CA ARG A 44 -6.72 29.85 0.04
C ARG A 44 -7.43 30.88 -0.84
N ALA A 45 -6.94 32.11 -0.85
CA ALA A 45 -7.35 33.11 -1.83
C ALA A 45 -6.72 32.82 -3.19
N VAL A 46 -7.55 32.72 -4.22
CA VAL A 46 -7.17 32.49 -5.62
C VAL A 46 -7.43 33.77 -6.40
N GLY A 47 -6.38 34.36 -6.97
CA GLY A 47 -6.50 35.59 -7.75
C GLY A 47 -7.42 35.42 -8.97
N GLN A 48 -8.03 36.50 -9.44
CA GLN A 48 -8.97 36.42 -10.57
C GLN A 48 -8.34 35.83 -11.84
N GLU A 49 -7.08 36.14 -12.11
CA GLU A 49 -6.34 35.59 -13.26
C GLU A 49 -6.16 34.07 -13.15
N GLU A 50 -5.75 33.60 -11.96
CA GLU A 50 -5.57 32.17 -11.66
C GLU A 50 -6.90 31.40 -11.77
N ALA A 51 -7.98 31.98 -11.23
CA ALA A 51 -9.32 31.43 -11.34
C ALA A 51 -9.82 31.36 -12.79
N ARG A 52 -9.61 32.42 -13.59
CA ARG A 52 -9.98 32.44 -15.02
C ARG A 52 -9.21 31.39 -15.81
N ALA A 53 -7.91 31.26 -15.56
CA ALA A 53 -7.08 30.24 -16.18
C ALA A 53 -7.59 28.82 -15.86
N ALA A 54 -7.92 28.55 -14.59
CA ALA A 54 -8.48 27.26 -14.19
C ALA A 54 -9.84 26.98 -14.85
N ILE A 55 -10.73 27.97 -14.90
CA ILE A 55 -12.07 27.84 -15.53
C ILE A 55 -11.96 27.59 -17.03
N ALA A 56 -11.00 28.23 -17.72
CA ALA A 56 -10.80 28.05 -19.15
C ALA A 56 -10.47 26.59 -19.52
N LEU A 57 -9.83 25.84 -18.61
CA LEU A 57 -9.56 24.42 -18.82
C LEU A 57 -10.84 23.61 -19.01
N LEU A 58 -11.97 23.99 -18.41
CA LEU A 58 -13.24 23.26 -18.60
C LEU A 58 -13.77 23.30 -20.03
N GLN A 59 -13.27 24.21 -20.87
CA GLN A 59 -13.66 24.29 -22.28
C GLN A 59 -12.86 23.35 -23.19
N GLU A 60 -11.75 22.77 -22.71
CA GLU A 60 -10.98 21.83 -23.52
C GLU A 60 -11.62 20.43 -23.51
N PRO A 61 -11.52 19.67 -24.62
CA PRO A 61 -12.07 18.33 -24.71
C PRO A 61 -11.59 17.40 -23.58
N GLY A 62 -12.53 16.78 -22.87
CA GLY A 62 -12.27 15.80 -21.82
C GLY A 62 -11.85 16.38 -20.46
N GLN A 63 -11.56 17.68 -20.34
CA GLN A 63 -11.18 18.29 -19.06
C GLN A 63 -12.32 18.29 -18.04
N LEU A 64 -13.54 18.58 -18.49
CA LEU A 64 -14.71 18.56 -17.61
C LEU A 64 -14.89 17.19 -16.95
N ALA A 65 -14.80 16.11 -17.74
CA ALA A 65 -14.89 14.75 -17.23
C ALA A 65 -13.73 14.42 -16.26
N PHE A 66 -12.50 14.83 -16.59
CA PHE A 66 -11.34 14.67 -15.71
C PHE A 66 -11.52 15.37 -14.35
N TYR A 67 -11.87 16.67 -14.35
CA TYR A 67 -12.02 17.44 -13.12
C TYR A 67 -13.23 17.00 -12.29
N PHE A 68 -14.28 16.52 -12.95
CA PHE A 68 -15.41 15.90 -12.29
C PHE A 68 -15.02 14.58 -11.61
N GLU A 69 -14.27 13.71 -12.30
CA GLU A 69 -13.75 12.48 -11.70
C GLU A 69 -12.83 12.78 -10.51
N LEU A 70 -11.99 13.81 -10.64
CA LEU A 70 -11.11 14.28 -9.56
C LEU A 70 -11.89 14.73 -8.30
N CYS A 71 -13.13 15.21 -8.44
CA CYS A 71 -13.96 15.61 -7.28
C CYS A 71 -14.28 14.44 -6.35
N LYS A 72 -14.27 13.20 -6.86
CA LYS A 72 -14.49 11.99 -6.06
C LYS A 72 -13.31 11.67 -5.13
N TYR A 73 -12.15 12.28 -5.38
CA TYR A 73 -10.88 11.97 -4.70
C TYR A 73 -10.26 13.26 -4.09
N PRO A 74 -10.82 13.75 -2.97
CA PRO A 74 -10.36 14.98 -2.32
C PRO A 74 -8.91 14.90 -1.82
N GLY A 75 -8.39 13.70 -1.55
CA GLY A 75 -6.98 13.45 -1.26
C GLY A 75 -6.08 13.78 -2.44
N LEU A 76 -6.38 13.18 -3.61
CA LEU A 76 -5.68 13.48 -4.85
C LEU A 76 -5.78 14.96 -5.23
N SER A 77 -6.96 15.58 -5.09
CA SER A 77 -7.14 17.01 -5.40
C SER A 77 -6.22 17.90 -4.55
N ARG A 78 -6.08 17.62 -3.25
CA ARG A 78 -5.18 18.35 -2.36
C ARG A 78 -3.71 18.12 -2.68
N PHE A 79 -3.35 16.88 -3.05
CA PHE A 79 -2.01 16.56 -3.54
C PHE A 79 -1.65 17.39 -4.79
N LEU A 80 -2.56 17.45 -5.76
CA LEU A 80 -2.34 18.24 -6.98
C LEU A 80 -2.33 19.75 -6.70
N GLU A 81 -2.97 20.23 -5.63
CA GLU A 81 -2.94 21.63 -5.23
C GLU A 81 -1.59 22.05 -4.63
N GLY A 82 -1.11 21.31 -3.62
CA GLY A 82 0.00 21.74 -2.77
C GLY A 82 1.10 20.70 -2.52
N GLY A 83 1.05 19.55 -3.18
CA GLY A 83 2.04 18.48 -3.02
C GLY A 83 1.95 17.69 -1.71
N ALA A 84 0.91 17.92 -0.90
CA ALA A 84 0.71 17.21 0.36
C ALA A 84 0.30 15.75 0.08
N ALA A 85 1.16 14.80 0.44
CA ALA A 85 0.98 13.38 0.12
C ALA A 85 0.15 12.60 1.16
N GLU A 86 -0.32 13.24 2.24
CA GLU A 86 -0.67 12.52 3.48
C GLU A 86 -1.91 11.62 3.39
N ALA A 87 -2.72 11.68 2.31
CA ALA A 87 -3.83 10.76 2.09
C ALA A 87 -4.38 10.82 0.65
N ILE A 88 -3.69 10.23 -0.34
CA ILE A 88 -4.31 10.00 -1.66
C ILE A 88 -5.05 8.66 -1.64
N GLU A 89 -6.29 8.66 -2.12
CA GLU A 89 -7.11 7.47 -2.28
C GLU A 89 -6.47 6.53 -3.32
N LYS A 90 -6.29 5.25 -3.00
CA LYS A 90 -5.65 4.28 -3.91
C LYS A 90 -6.44 4.13 -5.20
N GLU A 91 -7.76 4.13 -5.09
CA GLU A 91 -8.69 4.07 -6.20
C GLU A 91 -8.49 5.22 -7.19
N ALA A 92 -8.07 6.40 -6.71
CA ALA A 92 -7.79 7.55 -7.57
C ALA A 92 -6.62 7.30 -8.51
N LEU A 93 -5.58 6.58 -8.05
CA LEU A 93 -4.39 6.25 -8.83
C LEU A 93 -4.58 5.02 -9.72
N GLN A 94 -5.69 4.30 -9.54
CA GLN A 94 -6.09 3.16 -10.39
C GLN A 94 -7.08 3.58 -11.48
N ALA A 95 -7.77 4.71 -11.32
CA ALA A 95 -8.62 5.28 -12.34
C ALA A 95 -7.77 5.76 -13.53
N GLU A 96 -7.88 5.08 -14.67
CA GLU A 96 -7.08 5.32 -15.89
C GLU A 96 -7.09 6.79 -16.32
N ILE A 97 -8.27 7.42 -16.34
CA ILE A 97 -8.44 8.83 -16.71
C ILE A 97 -7.68 9.81 -15.80
N LEU A 98 -7.46 9.44 -14.54
CA LEU A 98 -6.70 10.24 -13.59
C LEU A 98 -5.22 9.91 -13.66
N ALA A 99 -4.86 8.62 -13.73
CA ALA A 99 -3.49 8.14 -13.72
C ALA A 99 -2.64 8.81 -14.81
N ASP A 100 -3.14 8.86 -16.05
CA ASP A 100 -2.42 9.43 -17.20
C ASP A 100 -2.14 10.94 -17.04
N ARG A 101 -3.01 11.66 -16.33
CA ARG A 101 -2.87 13.11 -16.12
C ARG A 101 -2.11 13.46 -14.84
N VAL A 102 -2.18 12.59 -13.84
CA VAL A 102 -1.48 12.76 -12.57
C VAL A 102 -0.01 12.38 -12.71
N ALA A 103 0.32 11.36 -13.50
CA ALA A 103 1.70 10.87 -13.59
C ALA A 103 2.72 11.95 -14.02
N PRO A 104 2.46 12.79 -15.05
CA PRO A 104 3.38 13.87 -15.44
C PRO A 104 3.58 14.96 -14.38
N ILE A 105 2.65 15.07 -13.41
CA ILE A 105 2.74 16.01 -12.29
C ILE A 105 3.48 15.36 -11.11
N ALA A 106 3.20 14.09 -10.85
CA ALA A 106 3.78 13.33 -9.75
C ALA A 106 5.26 12.98 -10.00
N GLU A 107 5.65 12.70 -11.24
CA GLU A 107 7.03 12.37 -11.61
C GLU A 107 8.04 13.46 -11.19
N PRO A 108 7.93 14.74 -11.60
CA PRO A 108 8.90 15.77 -11.22
C PRO A 108 8.92 16.01 -9.72
N LEU A 109 7.77 15.92 -9.04
CA LEU A 109 7.70 16.02 -7.58
C LEU A 109 8.47 14.88 -6.90
N TYR A 110 8.28 13.64 -7.36
CA TYR A 110 8.99 12.48 -6.84
C TYR A 110 10.50 12.59 -7.07
N ASN A 111 10.91 12.95 -8.29
CA ASN A 111 12.32 13.14 -8.63
C ASN A 111 12.97 14.22 -7.77
N GLN A 112 12.29 15.35 -7.53
CA GLN A 112 12.77 16.41 -6.66
C GLN A 112 12.98 15.91 -5.22
N GLN A 113 12.02 15.15 -4.67
CA GLN A 113 12.15 14.59 -3.32
C GLN A 113 13.27 13.54 -3.25
N PHE A 114 13.46 12.76 -4.32
CA PHE A 114 14.53 11.78 -4.41
C PHE A 114 15.91 12.44 -4.44
N GLU A 115 16.10 13.47 -5.27
CA GLU A 115 17.35 14.25 -5.33
C GLU A 115 17.65 14.94 -4.01
N ALA A 116 16.64 15.57 -3.40
CA ALA A 116 16.78 16.20 -2.08
C ALA A 116 17.16 15.18 -0.99
N ALA A 117 16.64 13.95 -1.07
CA ALA A 117 17.01 12.86 -0.17
C ALA A 117 18.46 12.41 -0.39
N LEU A 118 18.93 12.33 -1.65
CA LEU A 118 20.32 12.01 -1.96
C LEU A 118 21.30 13.07 -1.43
N ASP A 119 20.96 14.36 -1.56
CA ASP A 119 21.82 15.46 -1.11
C ASP A 119 21.80 15.67 0.42
N GLY A 120 20.62 15.56 1.03
CA GLY A 120 20.39 15.94 2.43
C GLY A 120 20.18 14.78 3.40
N GLY A 121 20.04 13.55 2.92
CA GLY A 121 19.74 12.37 3.74
C GLY A 121 18.37 12.38 4.43
N LYS A 122 17.49 13.32 4.09
CA LYS A 122 16.13 13.44 4.64
C LYS A 122 15.17 12.58 3.82
N THR A 123 14.77 11.42 4.36
CA THR A 123 13.99 10.41 3.61
C THR A 123 12.48 10.46 3.85
N GLY A 124 12.01 11.16 4.89
CA GLY A 124 10.60 11.10 5.29
C GLY A 124 9.61 11.54 4.21
N ALA A 125 9.92 12.61 3.48
CA ALA A 125 9.08 13.09 2.38
C ALA A 125 9.09 12.12 1.18
N LEU A 126 10.25 11.53 0.87
CA LEU A 126 10.40 10.52 -0.17
C LEU A 126 9.60 9.25 0.17
N GLU A 127 9.69 8.77 1.41
CA GLU A 127 9.00 7.56 1.87
C GLU A 127 7.48 7.75 1.85
N ALA A 128 6.99 8.87 2.37
CA ALA A 128 5.56 9.20 2.36
C ALA A 128 5.03 9.28 0.92
N LEU A 129 5.75 9.97 0.03
CA LEU A 129 5.35 10.13 -1.36
C LEU A 129 5.42 8.80 -2.12
N GLY A 130 6.48 8.01 -1.92
CA GLY A 130 6.65 6.69 -2.52
C GLY A 130 5.56 5.71 -2.10
N GLN A 131 5.20 5.68 -0.81
CA GLN A 131 4.13 4.81 -0.30
C GLN A 131 2.78 5.11 -0.95
N VAL A 132 2.48 6.40 -1.13
CA VAL A 132 1.23 6.86 -1.71
C VAL A 132 1.18 6.52 -3.20
N LEU A 133 2.23 6.86 -3.95
CA LEU A 133 2.29 6.66 -5.40
C LEU A 133 2.38 5.17 -5.79
N SER A 134 2.84 4.31 -4.87
CA SER A 134 2.80 2.85 -5.04
C SER A 134 1.38 2.25 -5.06
N GLY A 135 0.35 3.03 -4.71
CA GLY A 135 -1.05 2.61 -4.83
C GLY A 135 -1.55 2.53 -6.28
N GLY A 136 -0.87 3.20 -7.23
CA GLY A 136 -1.22 3.17 -8.64
C GLY A 136 -0.84 1.87 -9.35
N GLY A 137 -1.43 1.64 -10.53
CA GLY A 137 -1.11 0.49 -11.37
C GLY A 137 0.32 0.51 -11.93
N ALA A 138 0.79 -0.61 -12.48
CA ALA A 138 2.17 -0.76 -12.97
C ALA A 138 2.55 0.29 -14.03
N GLY A 139 1.62 0.65 -14.93
CA GLY A 139 1.83 1.70 -15.94
C GLY A 139 2.07 3.08 -15.32
N PHE A 140 1.27 3.45 -14.31
CA PHE A 140 1.42 4.69 -13.56
C PHE A 140 2.76 4.75 -12.83
N GLN A 141 3.10 3.69 -12.08
CA GLN A 141 4.36 3.60 -11.35
C GLN A 141 5.57 3.75 -12.27
N LYS A 142 5.54 3.12 -13.45
CA LYS A 142 6.61 3.21 -14.44
C LYS A 142 6.89 4.65 -14.88
N ILE A 143 5.84 5.45 -15.11
CA ILE A 143 5.98 6.86 -15.51
C ILE A 143 6.50 7.68 -14.32
N VAL A 144 5.82 7.60 -13.18
CA VAL A 144 6.13 8.41 -11.99
C VAL A 144 7.54 8.17 -11.47
N PHE A 145 8.02 6.94 -11.55
CA PHE A 145 9.34 6.54 -11.03
C PHE A 145 10.44 6.54 -12.08
N GLN A 146 10.16 6.92 -13.34
CA GLN A 146 11.11 6.80 -14.45
C GLN A 146 12.43 7.53 -14.21
N GLY A 147 12.37 8.79 -13.75
CA GLY A 147 13.57 9.59 -13.48
C GLY A 147 14.45 8.98 -12.40
N ALA A 148 13.86 8.63 -11.25
CA ALA A 148 14.55 7.94 -10.17
C ALA A 148 15.10 6.57 -10.60
N ALA A 149 14.34 5.78 -11.36
CA ALA A 149 14.77 4.48 -11.88
C ALA A 149 16.02 4.62 -12.77
N SER A 150 16.00 5.58 -13.71
CA SER A 150 17.14 5.85 -14.59
C SER A 150 18.41 6.20 -13.80
N LEU A 151 18.27 7.00 -12.74
CA LEU A 151 19.38 7.38 -11.86
C LEU A 151 19.92 6.17 -11.08
N ILE A 152 19.03 5.35 -10.53
CA ILE A 152 19.39 4.15 -9.75
C ILE A 152 20.05 3.11 -10.65
N GLU A 153 19.54 2.88 -11.86
CA GLU A 153 20.14 1.99 -12.85
C GLU A 153 21.57 2.42 -13.21
N ARG A 154 21.77 3.72 -13.46
CA ARG A 154 23.12 4.27 -13.67
C ARG A 154 24.03 3.99 -12.47
N LYS A 155 23.56 4.24 -11.25
CA LYS A 155 24.30 3.98 -10.00
C LYS A 155 24.63 2.50 -9.80
N ALA A 156 23.69 1.61 -10.12
CA ALA A 156 23.91 0.17 -10.10
C ALA A 156 24.94 -0.27 -11.15
N GLY A 157 24.93 0.34 -12.34
CA GLY A 157 25.94 0.16 -13.38
C GLY A 157 27.34 0.62 -12.93
N GLU A 158 27.46 1.78 -12.29
CA GLU A 158 28.71 2.28 -11.71
C GLU A 158 29.27 1.29 -10.68
N LEU A 159 28.43 0.76 -9.77
CA LEU A 159 28.83 -0.26 -8.80
C LEU A 159 29.30 -1.54 -9.47
N LYS A 160 28.61 -1.98 -10.53
CA LYS A 160 28.98 -3.19 -11.28
C LYS A 160 30.36 -3.01 -11.93
N SER A 161 30.59 -1.90 -12.63
CA SER A 161 31.89 -1.60 -13.24
C SER A 161 33.01 -1.49 -12.20
N LEU A 162 32.72 -0.91 -11.03
CA LEU A 162 33.67 -0.86 -9.93
C LEU A 162 34.01 -2.26 -9.39
N ALA A 163 33.01 -3.13 -9.23
CA ALA A 163 33.22 -4.51 -8.82
C ALA A 163 34.11 -5.28 -9.81
N GLU A 164 33.83 -5.15 -11.11
CA GLU A 164 34.64 -5.76 -12.18
C GLU A 164 36.08 -5.23 -12.17
N GLY A 165 36.26 -3.92 -11.95
CA GLY A 165 37.59 -3.33 -11.83
C GLY A 165 38.40 -3.84 -10.63
N LEU A 166 37.74 -4.11 -9.49
CA LEU A 166 38.37 -4.68 -8.29
C LEU A 166 38.76 -6.15 -8.46
N GLU A 167 38.07 -6.90 -9.32
CA GLU A 167 38.44 -8.27 -9.69
C GLU A 167 39.68 -8.29 -10.61
N GLY A 168 39.90 -7.21 -11.38
CA GLY A 168 40.99 -7.07 -12.33
C GLY A 168 42.37 -6.68 -11.75
N PRO A 169 43.36 -6.44 -12.63
CA PRO A 169 44.74 -6.13 -12.25
C PRO A 169 44.91 -4.76 -11.56
N ASN A 170 43.96 -3.83 -11.75
CA ASN A 170 44.01 -2.47 -11.20
C ASN A 170 43.34 -2.34 -9.82
N ALA A 171 43.08 -3.47 -9.15
CA ALA A 171 42.28 -3.51 -7.93
C ALA A 171 42.82 -2.64 -6.79
N GLU A 172 44.13 -2.58 -6.60
CA GLU A 172 44.72 -1.78 -5.50
C GLU A 172 44.46 -0.27 -5.68
N THR A 173 44.58 0.23 -6.91
CA THR A 173 44.30 1.63 -7.26
C THR A 173 42.83 1.95 -7.05
N LEU A 174 41.93 1.06 -7.48
CA LEU A 174 40.48 1.23 -7.33
C LEU A 174 39.99 1.04 -5.88
N ALA A 175 40.72 0.28 -5.06
CA ALA A 175 40.42 0.12 -3.65
C ALA A 175 40.77 1.38 -2.83
N GLN A 176 41.72 2.21 -3.27
CA GLN A 176 42.13 3.39 -2.51
C GLN A 176 41.00 4.40 -2.25
N PRO A 177 40.20 4.83 -3.24
CA PRO A 177 39.06 5.74 -3.01
C PRO A 177 37.98 5.16 -2.08
N LEU A 178 37.92 3.83 -1.97
CA LEU A 178 36.97 3.14 -1.10
C LEU A 178 37.44 3.10 0.36
N ARG A 179 38.73 3.35 0.63
CA ARG A 179 39.26 3.41 2.00
C ARG A 179 38.62 4.57 2.75
N GLY A 180 37.98 4.25 3.88
CA GLY A 180 37.22 5.20 4.69
C GLY A 180 35.72 5.27 4.37
N LEU A 181 35.26 4.70 3.25
CA LEU A 181 33.86 4.60 2.81
C LEU A 181 33.05 5.90 2.80
N GLN A 182 33.60 7.07 3.10
CA GLN A 182 32.82 8.31 3.22
C GLN A 182 32.21 8.70 1.88
N GLN A 183 33.03 8.76 0.82
CA GLN A 183 32.55 9.08 -0.52
C GLN A 183 31.59 7.99 -1.03
N PHE A 184 31.90 6.71 -0.80
CA PHE A 184 31.01 5.60 -1.13
C PHE A 184 29.64 5.69 -0.46
N ARG A 185 29.60 6.04 0.84
CA ARG A 185 28.35 6.23 1.60
C ARG A 185 27.56 7.43 1.10
N LYS A 186 28.25 8.48 0.66
CA LYS A 186 27.64 9.67 0.07
C LYS A 186 27.05 9.36 -1.31
N ASP A 187 27.74 8.57 -2.12
CA ASP A 187 27.29 8.21 -3.47
C ASP A 187 26.19 7.14 -3.46
N TYR A 188 26.14 6.32 -2.40
CA TYR A 188 25.19 5.23 -2.25
C TYR A 188 24.47 5.24 -0.88
N PRO A 189 23.74 6.31 -0.49
CA PRO A 189 23.19 6.45 0.86
C PRO A 189 22.07 5.43 1.14
N VAL A 190 22.38 4.39 1.94
CA VAL A 190 21.48 3.26 2.21
C VAL A 190 20.12 3.69 2.76
N GLN A 191 20.09 4.73 3.60
CA GLN A 191 18.84 5.25 4.15
C GLN A 191 17.87 5.68 3.03
N VAL A 192 18.39 6.33 1.99
CA VAL A 192 17.60 6.80 0.84
C VAL A 192 17.11 5.61 0.02
N PHE A 193 17.99 4.65 -0.30
CA PHE A 193 17.58 3.46 -1.07
C PHE A 193 16.55 2.59 -0.32
N ASN A 194 16.61 2.56 1.01
CA ASN A 194 15.66 1.84 1.85
C ASN A 194 14.30 2.54 2.01
N ALA A 195 14.24 3.84 1.69
CA ALA A 195 13.01 4.63 1.67
C ALA A 195 12.28 4.56 0.33
N LEU A 196 12.91 3.99 -0.70
CA LEU A 196 12.28 3.77 -2.00
C LEU A 196 11.18 2.70 -1.90
N PRO A 197 10.10 2.80 -2.70
CA PRO A 197 9.03 1.80 -2.73
C PRO A 197 9.50 0.42 -3.22
N THR A 198 8.62 -0.59 -3.11
CA THR A 198 8.88 -1.97 -3.56
C THR A 198 9.13 -2.07 -5.06
N TYR A 199 8.65 -1.09 -5.84
CA TYR A 199 8.98 -0.93 -7.26
C TYR A 199 10.48 -1.01 -7.54
N PHE A 200 11.34 -0.61 -6.58
CA PHE A 200 12.80 -0.60 -6.72
C PHE A 200 13.52 -1.81 -6.08
N ASP A 201 12.80 -2.88 -5.72
CA ASP A 201 13.38 -4.06 -5.08
C ASP A 201 14.47 -4.70 -5.95
N GLU A 202 14.21 -4.90 -7.24
CA GLU A 202 15.18 -5.52 -8.16
C GLU A 202 16.47 -4.71 -8.26
N GLN A 203 16.36 -3.38 -8.34
CA GLN A 203 17.53 -2.50 -8.41
C GLN A 203 18.30 -2.48 -7.10
N ARG A 204 17.62 -2.47 -5.94
CA ARG A 204 18.27 -2.61 -4.63
C ARG A 204 19.06 -3.91 -4.54
N GLU A 205 18.47 -5.01 -4.98
CA GLU A 205 19.16 -6.29 -5.00
C GLU A 205 20.34 -6.31 -5.97
N ALA A 206 20.20 -5.70 -7.15
CA ALA A 206 21.30 -5.59 -8.12
C ALA A 206 22.48 -4.80 -7.52
N MET A 207 22.21 -3.71 -6.80
CA MET A 207 23.24 -2.96 -6.08
C MET A 207 23.89 -3.81 -4.98
N ALA A 208 23.09 -4.51 -4.18
CA ALA A 208 23.61 -5.38 -3.12
C ALA A 208 24.50 -6.50 -3.71
N ARG A 209 24.07 -7.15 -4.80
CA ARG A 209 24.85 -8.15 -5.55
C ARG A 209 26.19 -7.59 -6.03
N SER A 210 26.21 -6.38 -6.60
CA SER A 210 27.46 -5.72 -7.01
C SER A 210 28.38 -5.45 -5.81
N MET A 211 27.85 -4.99 -4.68
CA MET A 211 28.63 -4.84 -3.45
C MET A 211 29.18 -6.19 -2.94
N GLY A 212 28.41 -7.28 -3.04
CA GLY A 212 28.88 -8.63 -2.72
C GLY A 212 30.06 -9.07 -3.60
N ARG A 213 30.05 -8.74 -4.90
CA ARG A 213 31.21 -8.96 -5.79
C ARG A 213 32.42 -8.13 -5.37
N MET A 214 32.23 -6.87 -4.97
CA MET A 214 33.32 -6.06 -4.43
C MET A 214 33.93 -6.71 -3.17
N VAL A 215 33.08 -7.22 -2.26
CA VAL A 215 33.54 -7.95 -1.05
C VAL A 215 34.37 -9.16 -1.44
N ARG A 216 33.94 -9.93 -2.43
CA ARG A 216 34.70 -11.07 -2.97
C ARG A 216 36.09 -10.64 -3.46
N ALA A 217 36.14 -9.59 -4.27
CA ALA A 217 37.38 -9.12 -4.85
C ALA A 217 38.39 -8.63 -3.80
N LEU A 218 37.87 -8.14 -2.65
CA LEU A 218 38.65 -7.53 -1.58
C LEU A 218 39.01 -8.50 -0.45
N VAL A 219 38.39 -9.67 -0.31
CA VAL A 219 38.56 -10.54 0.87
C VAL A 219 40.01 -10.98 1.15
N GLU A 220 40.81 -11.16 0.09
CA GLU A 220 42.23 -11.49 0.21
C GLU A 220 43.15 -10.25 0.15
N LYS A 221 42.67 -9.14 -0.41
CA LYS A 221 43.47 -7.92 -0.65
C LYS A 221 43.39 -6.93 0.51
N ASP A 222 42.18 -6.71 1.03
CA ASP A 222 41.86 -5.78 2.12
C ASP A 222 40.62 -6.28 2.88
N ASN A 223 40.85 -7.22 3.82
CA ASN A 223 39.78 -7.81 4.63
C ASN A 223 39.00 -6.76 5.43
N GLY A 224 39.65 -5.66 5.84
CA GLY A 224 39.01 -4.58 6.57
C GLY A 224 37.98 -3.84 5.72
N LEU A 225 38.37 -3.48 4.49
CA LEU A 225 37.48 -2.85 3.53
C LEU A 225 36.36 -3.82 3.08
N ALA A 226 36.68 -5.09 2.82
CA ALA A 226 35.71 -6.12 2.49
C ALA A 226 34.62 -6.24 3.57
N LEU A 227 35.02 -6.30 4.85
CA LEU A 227 34.08 -6.34 5.98
C LEU A 227 33.21 -5.08 6.04
N ALA A 228 33.81 -3.92 5.78
CA ALA A 228 33.10 -2.64 5.83
C ALA A 228 32.03 -2.52 4.73
N ILE A 229 32.35 -2.98 3.50
CA ILE A 229 31.40 -3.04 2.38
C ILE A 229 30.31 -4.10 2.66
N ALA A 230 30.67 -5.27 3.16
CA ALA A 230 29.71 -6.33 3.49
C ALA A 230 28.66 -5.85 4.52
N ARG A 231 29.12 -5.19 5.58
CA ARG A 231 28.23 -4.57 6.58
C ARG A 231 27.37 -3.46 5.98
N TYR A 232 27.89 -2.72 5.01
CA TYR A 232 27.13 -1.67 4.34
C TYR A 232 26.03 -2.24 3.44
N ALA A 233 26.37 -3.23 2.61
CA ALA A 233 25.41 -3.97 1.79
C ALA A 233 24.31 -4.61 2.63
N ARG A 234 24.65 -5.11 3.83
CA ARG A 234 23.71 -5.70 4.78
C ARG A 234 22.66 -4.72 5.33
N GLN A 235 22.93 -3.43 5.29
CA GLN A 235 21.98 -2.39 5.69
C GLN A 235 20.93 -2.11 4.61
N LEU A 236 21.17 -2.51 3.35
CA LEU A 236 20.14 -2.43 2.31
C LEU A 236 19.02 -3.41 2.63
N ARG A 237 17.76 -2.95 2.52
CA ARG A 237 16.56 -3.78 2.64
C ARG A 237 16.43 -4.61 1.36
N VAL A 238 16.95 -5.82 1.41
CA VAL A 238 16.87 -6.84 0.34
C VAL A 238 16.31 -8.14 0.91
N GLY A 239 15.91 -9.07 0.05
CA GLY A 239 15.28 -10.34 0.47
C GLY A 239 16.04 -11.09 1.58
N GLU A 240 15.29 -11.81 2.42
CA GLU A 240 15.82 -12.52 3.60
C GLU A 240 16.96 -13.49 3.23
N ASP A 241 16.86 -14.16 2.09
CA ASP A 241 17.88 -15.08 1.59
C ASP A 241 19.22 -14.39 1.33
N TYR A 242 19.20 -13.22 0.69
CA TYR A 242 20.43 -12.46 0.42
C TYR A 242 21.02 -11.91 1.72
N THR A 243 20.14 -11.43 2.59
CA THR A 243 20.47 -10.96 3.93
C THR A 243 21.20 -12.04 4.75
N GLY A 244 20.67 -13.26 4.82
CA GLY A 244 21.29 -14.37 5.54
C GLY A 244 22.63 -14.79 4.94
N ARG A 245 22.80 -14.67 3.63
CA ARG A 245 24.09 -14.91 2.95
C ARG A 245 25.13 -13.87 3.34
N LEU A 246 24.77 -12.59 3.38
CA LEU A 246 25.67 -11.52 3.85
C LEU A 246 26.09 -11.71 5.31
N ASP A 247 25.20 -12.15 6.19
CA ASP A 247 25.51 -12.38 7.61
C ASP A 247 26.59 -13.47 7.79
N LYS A 248 26.55 -14.54 6.97
CA LYS A 248 27.59 -15.57 6.93
C LYS A 248 28.94 -15.00 6.47
N VAL A 249 28.92 -14.18 5.42
CA VAL A 249 30.13 -13.51 4.90
C VAL A 249 30.73 -12.56 5.93
N ILE A 250 29.90 -11.75 6.60
CA ILE A 250 30.34 -10.85 7.68
C ILE A 250 31.01 -11.64 8.81
N THR A 251 30.37 -12.72 9.27
CA THR A 251 30.90 -13.59 10.33
C THR A 251 32.26 -14.18 9.94
N PHE A 252 32.39 -14.65 8.69
CA PHE A 252 33.64 -15.14 8.15
C PHE A 252 34.75 -14.08 8.18
N LEU A 253 34.47 -12.88 7.66
CA LEU A 253 35.43 -11.76 7.59
C LEU A 253 35.86 -11.27 8.99
N GLU A 254 34.94 -11.28 9.96
CA GLU A 254 35.23 -10.97 11.36
C GLU A 254 36.15 -12.00 12.01
N ASN A 255 35.90 -13.28 11.76
CA ASN A 255 36.75 -14.36 12.27
C ASN A 255 38.16 -14.27 11.66
N LYS A 256 38.27 -14.00 10.35
CA LYS A 256 39.54 -13.76 9.66
C LYS A 256 40.27 -12.55 10.24
N ALA A 257 39.56 -11.46 10.53
CA ALA A 257 40.13 -10.27 11.18
C ALA A 257 40.63 -10.55 12.60
N ARG A 258 39.88 -11.32 13.39
CA ARG A 258 40.28 -11.74 14.75
C ARG A 258 41.53 -12.60 14.72
N GLN A 259 41.61 -13.54 13.78
CA GLN A 259 42.77 -14.42 13.60
C GLN A 259 44.02 -13.61 13.22
N ALA A 260 43.92 -12.70 12.27
CA ALA A 260 45.05 -11.85 11.87
C ALA A 260 45.60 -11.02 13.05
N ARG A 261 44.73 -10.49 13.92
CA ARG A 261 45.14 -9.78 15.15
C ARG A 261 45.81 -10.71 16.15
N ALA A 262 45.28 -11.91 16.34
CA ALA A 262 45.88 -12.92 17.23
C ALA A 262 47.28 -13.34 16.74
N ASP A 263 47.45 -13.55 15.43
CA ASP A 263 48.74 -13.89 14.83
C ASP A 263 49.75 -12.74 14.97
N GLN A 264 49.32 -11.48 14.82
CA GLN A 264 50.17 -10.32 15.03
C GLN A 264 50.58 -10.14 16.50
N ALA A 265 49.67 -10.42 17.44
CA ALA A 265 49.97 -10.46 18.88
C ALA A 265 50.94 -11.60 19.22
N ALA A 266 50.79 -12.77 18.60
CA ALA A 266 51.70 -13.91 18.76
C ALA A 266 53.10 -13.61 18.18
N ARG A 267 53.19 -12.90 17.05
CA ARG A 267 54.48 -12.50 16.44
C ARG A 267 55.20 -11.42 17.25
N SER A 268 54.47 -10.47 17.82
CA SER A 268 55.04 -9.44 18.70
C SER A 268 55.46 -9.99 20.07
N SER A 269 54.79 -11.02 20.59
CA SER A 269 55.15 -11.69 21.85
C SER A 269 56.23 -12.77 21.72
N ARG A 270 56.48 -13.30 20.50
CA ARG A 270 57.57 -14.26 20.23
C ARG A 270 58.98 -13.71 20.42
N GLY A 271 59.13 -12.40 20.66
CA GLY A 271 60.39 -11.81 21.10
C GLY A 271 60.81 -12.20 22.53
N TRP A 272 59.93 -12.82 23.36
CA TRP A 272 60.22 -12.98 24.79
C TRP A 272 60.07 -14.38 25.41
N MET A 273 59.40 -15.37 24.79
CA MET A 273 59.35 -16.74 25.34
C MET A 273 59.29 -17.83 24.27
N ALA A 274 60.46 -18.28 23.82
CA ALA A 274 60.61 -19.53 23.07
C ALA A 274 60.70 -20.70 24.06
N GLY A 275 59.58 -21.38 24.34
CA GLY A 275 59.63 -22.57 25.19
C GLY A 275 58.38 -23.46 25.24
N ALA A 276 57.16 -22.91 25.17
CA ALA A 276 55.95 -23.72 25.48
C ALA A 276 54.84 -23.71 24.41
N GLY A 277 55.00 -23.03 23.28
CA GLY A 277 53.90 -22.64 22.38
C GLY A 277 53.61 -23.53 21.17
N ILE A 278 53.87 -24.85 21.21
CA ILE A 278 53.65 -25.72 20.02
C ILE A 278 52.33 -26.51 20.11
N GLY A 279 51.89 -26.92 21.31
CA GLY A 279 50.67 -27.72 21.47
C GLY A 279 49.35 -26.98 21.21
N VAL A 280 49.27 -25.71 21.61
CA VAL A 280 48.05 -24.88 21.43
C VAL A 280 47.87 -24.49 19.96
N LEU A 281 48.96 -24.35 19.20
CA LEU A 281 48.91 -24.00 17.78
C LEU A 281 48.32 -25.14 16.93
N ALA A 282 48.67 -26.39 17.25
CA ALA A 282 48.18 -27.57 16.53
C ALA A 282 46.68 -27.81 16.74
N LEU A 283 46.18 -27.57 17.96
CA LEU A 283 44.76 -27.75 18.30
C LEU A 283 43.87 -26.66 17.66
N LEU A 284 44.38 -25.43 17.54
CA LEU A 284 43.71 -24.36 16.79
C LEU A 284 43.62 -24.66 15.29
N LEU A 285 44.70 -25.21 14.69
CA LEU A 285 44.75 -25.54 13.26
C LEU A 285 43.74 -26.64 12.86
N VAL A 286 43.48 -27.61 13.73
CA VAL A 286 42.51 -28.70 13.46
C VAL A 286 41.06 -28.22 13.55
N ALA A 287 40.73 -27.37 14.54
CA ALA A 287 39.39 -26.75 14.61
C ALA A 287 39.14 -25.77 13.43
N LEU A 288 40.19 -25.13 12.92
CA LEU A 288 40.16 -24.23 11.77
C LEU A 288 39.86 -24.96 10.43
N GLY A 289 40.41 -26.16 10.21
CA GLY A 289 40.29 -26.87 8.94
C GLY A 289 38.86 -27.32 8.58
N PHE A 290 38.05 -27.68 9.58
CA PHE A 290 36.66 -28.12 9.36
C PHE A 290 35.68 -26.96 9.20
N GLY A 291 35.83 -25.88 9.98
CA GLY A 291 34.99 -24.69 9.87
C GLY A 291 35.26 -23.89 8.58
N LEU A 292 36.53 -23.76 8.19
CA LEU A 292 36.90 -23.05 6.96
C LEU A 292 36.41 -23.77 5.70
N ARG A 293 36.37 -25.10 5.65
CA ARG A 293 35.92 -25.82 4.45
C ARG A 293 34.41 -25.71 4.21
N SER A 294 33.59 -25.76 5.27
CA SER A 294 32.14 -25.57 5.17
C SER A 294 31.76 -24.12 4.83
N VAL A 295 32.45 -23.15 5.45
CA VAL A 295 32.25 -21.73 5.17
C VAL A 295 32.84 -21.34 3.81
N TYR A 296 34.00 -21.88 3.43
CA TYR A 296 34.57 -21.72 2.09
C TYR A 296 33.69 -22.33 1.02
N ASN A 297 33.08 -23.50 1.24
CA ASN A 297 32.10 -24.06 0.30
C ASN A 297 30.83 -23.19 0.26
N THR A 298 30.33 -22.69 1.40
CA THR A 298 29.16 -21.78 1.40
C THR A 298 29.48 -20.43 0.72
N VAL A 299 30.70 -19.93 0.90
CA VAL A 299 31.21 -18.74 0.23
C VAL A 299 31.42 -19.04 -1.25
N VAL A 300 32.04 -20.14 -1.64
CA VAL A 300 32.21 -20.58 -3.04
C VAL A 300 30.87 -20.82 -3.72
N ASP A 301 29.89 -21.43 -3.06
CA ASP A 301 28.53 -21.65 -3.56
C ASP A 301 27.77 -20.32 -3.70
N PHE A 302 27.92 -19.40 -2.73
CA PHE A 302 27.45 -18.01 -2.87
C PHE A 302 28.13 -17.25 -4.01
N LEU A 303 29.36 -17.65 -4.35
CA LEU A 303 30.24 -16.96 -5.29
C LEU A 303 30.29 -17.62 -6.69
N TYR A 304 29.72 -18.79 -6.90
CA TYR A 304 29.74 -19.54 -8.17
C TYR A 304 28.34 -20.03 -8.58
N GLU A 305 27.28 -19.34 -8.14
CA GLU A 305 25.92 -19.67 -8.60
C GLU A 305 25.76 -19.31 -10.10
N PRO A 306 25.40 -20.27 -10.98
CA PRO A 306 25.21 -20.06 -12.42
C PRO A 306 23.97 -19.25 -12.81
N SER A 307 23.33 -18.53 -11.88
CA SER A 307 22.09 -17.74 -12.12
C SER A 307 22.27 -16.55 -13.09
N LEU A 308 23.37 -16.54 -13.84
CA LEU A 308 23.58 -15.77 -15.07
C LEU A 308 22.80 -16.32 -16.28
N PHE A 309 22.11 -17.46 -16.17
CA PHE A 309 21.23 -17.99 -17.22
C PHE A 309 19.87 -18.42 -16.67
N GLY A 310 18.84 -17.64 -17.01
CA GLY A 310 17.43 -18.05 -17.02
C GLY A 310 16.78 -18.24 -15.66
N ASP A 311 15.76 -17.45 -15.38
CA ASP A 311 14.89 -17.60 -14.22
C ASP A 311 14.25 -19.00 -14.25
N THR A 312 14.53 -19.85 -13.26
CA THR A 312 13.95 -21.21 -13.17
C THR A 312 12.42 -21.18 -13.08
N ARG A 313 11.85 -20.01 -12.74
CA ARG A 313 10.41 -19.75 -12.79
C ARG A 313 9.83 -19.79 -14.20
N GLU A 314 10.54 -19.32 -15.23
CA GLU A 314 10.06 -19.37 -16.62
C GLU A 314 9.96 -20.81 -17.15
N LEU A 315 10.77 -21.73 -16.60
CA LEU A 315 10.76 -23.16 -16.97
C LEU A 315 9.69 -23.96 -16.21
N GLU A 316 9.38 -23.59 -14.96
CA GLU A 316 8.25 -24.15 -14.20
C GLU A 316 6.90 -23.62 -14.71
N GLU A 317 6.82 -22.35 -15.12
CA GLU A 317 5.63 -21.77 -15.77
C GLU A 317 5.38 -22.37 -17.17
N ALA A 318 6.41 -22.92 -17.82
CA ALA A 318 6.28 -23.68 -19.07
C ALA A 318 5.76 -25.13 -18.88
N GLY A 319 5.46 -25.55 -17.65
CA GLY A 319 4.83 -26.84 -17.36
C GLY A 319 5.73 -28.06 -17.53
N ILE A 320 7.06 -27.88 -17.44
CA ILE A 320 8.04 -28.98 -17.48
C ILE A 320 8.02 -29.70 -16.14
N ASP A 321 7.82 -31.01 -16.15
CA ASP A 321 7.70 -31.78 -14.91
C ASP A 321 9.06 -31.93 -14.17
N GLN A 322 9.00 -32.32 -12.90
CA GLN A 322 10.20 -32.45 -12.06
C GLN A 322 11.15 -33.57 -12.51
N GLU A 323 10.66 -34.57 -13.25
CA GLU A 323 11.45 -35.69 -13.75
C GLU A 323 12.24 -35.26 -15.02
N GLU A 324 11.63 -34.45 -15.88
CA GLU A 324 12.27 -33.80 -17.03
C GLU A 324 13.30 -32.74 -16.59
N LEU A 325 13.01 -31.97 -15.54
CA LEU A 325 13.98 -31.05 -14.92
C LEU A 325 15.19 -31.78 -14.33
N ALA A 326 14.99 -32.99 -13.79
CA ALA A 326 16.09 -33.83 -13.30
C ALA A 326 16.94 -34.35 -14.46
N LEU A 327 16.33 -34.81 -15.55
CA LEU A 327 17.00 -35.25 -16.78
C LEU A 327 17.76 -34.12 -17.47
N LEU A 328 17.20 -32.91 -17.51
CA LEU A 328 17.86 -31.69 -18.02
C LEU A 328 19.09 -31.31 -17.18
N ARG A 329 18.98 -31.40 -15.85
CA ARG A 329 20.09 -31.16 -14.93
C ARG A 329 21.19 -32.21 -15.07
N GLU A 330 20.81 -33.47 -15.30
CA GLU A 330 21.76 -34.57 -15.49
C GLU A 330 22.47 -34.48 -16.85
N ALA A 331 21.74 -34.15 -17.92
CA ALA A 331 22.31 -33.92 -19.25
C ALA A 331 23.27 -32.70 -19.31
N MET A 332 22.98 -31.64 -18.55
CA MET A 332 23.87 -30.48 -18.45
C MET A 332 25.12 -30.74 -17.59
N LYS A 333 25.05 -31.69 -16.65
CA LYS A 333 26.18 -32.11 -15.82
C LYS A 333 27.28 -32.81 -16.65
N ASP A 334 26.90 -33.43 -17.76
CA ASP A 334 27.79 -34.10 -18.69
C ASP A 334 28.33 -33.19 -19.82
N GLY A 335 28.05 -31.88 -19.77
CA GLY A 335 28.65 -30.88 -20.66
C GLY A 335 28.16 -30.91 -22.12
N LYS A 336 27.04 -31.59 -22.42
CA LYS A 336 26.39 -31.56 -23.74
C LYS A 336 25.19 -30.62 -23.71
N GLY A 337 25.36 -29.40 -24.21
CA GLY A 337 24.26 -28.43 -24.34
C GLY A 337 23.16 -28.93 -25.29
N ILE A 338 21.91 -28.59 -24.99
CA ILE A 338 20.75 -28.83 -25.86
C ILE A 338 20.75 -27.78 -26.98
N SER A 339 20.55 -28.21 -28.24
CA SER A 339 20.46 -27.27 -29.35
C SER A 339 19.10 -26.56 -29.37
N ARG A 340 19.08 -25.33 -29.88
CA ARG A 340 17.85 -24.53 -30.03
C ARG A 340 16.74 -25.26 -30.79
N GLU A 341 17.10 -26.11 -31.75
CA GLU A 341 16.14 -26.91 -32.53
C GLU A 341 15.44 -27.98 -31.69
N GLN A 342 16.12 -28.56 -30.69
CA GLN A 342 15.52 -29.56 -29.79
C GLN A 342 14.51 -28.91 -28.83
N LEU A 343 14.75 -27.65 -28.44
CA LEU A 343 13.83 -26.87 -27.61
C LEU A 343 12.58 -26.45 -28.40
N GLU A 344 12.74 -26.04 -29.66
CA GLU A 344 11.62 -25.65 -30.54
C GLU A 344 10.73 -26.85 -30.93
N GLU A 345 11.30 -28.06 -31.08
CA GLU A 345 10.55 -29.31 -31.33
C GLU A 345 9.69 -29.73 -30.11
N ALA A 346 10.19 -29.54 -28.89
CA ALA A 346 9.47 -29.86 -27.65
C ALA A 346 8.24 -28.95 -27.46
N LEU A 347 8.41 -27.64 -27.66
CA LEU A 347 7.32 -26.67 -27.58
C LEU A 347 6.23 -26.90 -28.64
N ARG A 348 6.61 -27.38 -29.82
CA ARG A 348 5.67 -27.66 -30.92
C ARG A 348 4.75 -28.85 -30.65
N ARG A 349 5.14 -29.77 -29.75
CA ARG A 349 4.31 -30.94 -29.37
C ARG A 349 3.21 -30.61 -28.36
N GLN A 350 3.29 -29.48 -27.67
CA GLN A 350 2.35 -29.11 -26.60
C GLN A 350 1.16 -28.24 -27.06
N GLY A 351 1.27 -27.56 -28.21
CA GLY A 351 0.29 -26.55 -28.68
C GLY A 351 -1.08 -27.04 -29.14
N ASN A 352 -1.59 -28.19 -28.67
CA ASN A 352 -2.84 -28.80 -29.18
C ASN A 352 -3.83 -29.27 -28.11
N ARG A 353 -3.85 -28.65 -26.91
CA ARG A 353 -4.93 -28.88 -25.93
C ARG A 353 -5.35 -27.58 -25.24
N THR A 354 -6.50 -27.06 -25.63
CA THR A 354 -7.25 -26.03 -24.88
C THR A 354 -8.60 -26.64 -24.50
N GLU A 355 -8.76 -27.02 -23.24
CA GLU A 355 -10.08 -27.29 -22.64
C GLU A 355 -10.61 -25.98 -22.05
N VAL A 356 -11.77 -25.55 -22.53
CA VAL A 356 -12.55 -24.45 -21.99
C VAL A 356 -13.45 -25.02 -20.90
N VAL A 357 -13.27 -24.61 -19.64
CA VAL A 357 -14.18 -24.93 -18.54
C VAL A 357 -15.07 -23.72 -18.31
N GLU A 358 -16.34 -23.85 -18.67
CA GLU A 358 -17.40 -22.86 -18.45
C GLU A 358 -18.15 -23.20 -17.16
N TYR A 359 -18.29 -22.25 -16.23
CA TYR A 359 -19.01 -22.46 -14.97
C TYR A 359 -20.44 -21.90 -15.05
N ASP A 360 -21.44 -22.78 -14.87
CA ASP A 360 -22.86 -22.43 -14.78
C ASP A 360 -23.24 -22.04 -13.34
N LEU A 361 -23.58 -20.77 -13.13
CA LEU A 361 -23.92 -20.17 -11.84
C LEU A 361 -25.38 -20.40 -11.40
N THR A 362 -26.18 -21.17 -12.14
CA THR A 362 -27.61 -21.36 -11.83
C THR A 362 -27.93 -22.47 -10.83
N GLN A 363 -26.94 -23.19 -10.28
CA GLN A 363 -27.17 -24.39 -9.46
C GLN A 363 -26.71 -24.33 -8.00
N MET A 364 -26.58 -23.14 -7.38
CA MET A 364 -26.36 -23.07 -5.92
C MET A 364 -27.70 -23.07 -5.15
N PRO A 365 -27.93 -24.04 -4.23
CA PRO A 365 -29.16 -24.09 -3.43
C PRO A 365 -29.14 -23.05 -2.32
N TRP A 366 -30.14 -22.16 -2.31
CA TRP A 366 -30.40 -21.21 -1.24
C TRP A 366 -31.09 -21.91 -0.05
N PRO A 367 -30.69 -21.66 1.21
CA PRO A 367 -31.44 -22.15 2.37
C PRO A 367 -32.75 -21.38 2.54
N GLU A 368 -33.76 -22.11 3.03
CA GLU A 368 -35.18 -21.73 3.10
C GLU A 368 -35.46 -20.47 3.93
N ARG A 369 -36.47 -19.71 3.48
CA ARG A 369 -37.02 -18.52 4.16
C ARG A 369 -37.53 -18.90 5.55
N GLY A 370 -36.82 -18.46 6.59
CA GLY A 370 -37.34 -18.44 7.95
C GLY A 370 -38.32 -17.29 8.16
N ALA A 371 -39.55 -17.64 8.55
CA ALA A 371 -40.66 -16.84 9.06
C ALA A 371 -40.39 -15.37 9.42
N ALA A 372 -40.77 -14.45 8.52
CA ALA A 372 -41.01 -13.04 8.82
C ALA A 372 -42.13 -12.43 7.95
N ALA A 373 -43.07 -13.27 7.50
CA ALA A 373 -44.32 -12.83 6.90
C ALA A 373 -45.44 -13.37 7.81
N ASP A 374 -46.42 -12.51 8.10
CA ASP A 374 -47.65 -12.82 8.84
C ASP A 374 -47.68 -12.51 10.36
N THR A 375 -47.05 -11.42 10.79
CA THR A 375 -47.59 -10.67 11.94
C THR A 375 -48.62 -9.66 11.44
N GLU A 376 -49.89 -9.93 11.73
CA GLU A 376 -51.01 -9.00 11.56
C GLU A 376 -50.63 -7.60 12.06
N LEU A 377 -50.91 -6.59 11.23
CA LEU A 377 -50.73 -5.16 11.47
C LEU A 377 -51.60 -4.68 12.65
N SER A 378 -51.27 -5.05 13.88
CA SER A 378 -51.65 -4.24 15.03
C SER A 378 -50.90 -2.92 14.90
N GLY A 379 -51.62 -1.79 14.79
CA GLY A 379 -51.11 -0.51 14.31
C GLY A 379 -50.00 0.19 15.12
N GLU A 380 -49.35 -0.50 16.06
CA GLU A 380 -48.20 -0.01 16.81
C GLU A 380 -46.95 -0.79 16.39
N ALA A 381 -45.93 -0.09 15.89
CA ALA A 381 -44.67 -0.74 15.55
C ALA A 381 -43.96 -1.22 16.83
N VAL A 382 -43.59 -2.50 16.82
CA VAL A 382 -42.85 -3.12 17.93
C VAL A 382 -41.41 -2.56 17.94
N PRO A 383 -40.86 -2.17 19.11
CA PRO A 383 -39.45 -1.80 19.22
C PRO A 383 -38.55 -2.88 18.63
N GLY A 384 -37.60 -2.48 17.78
CA GLY A 384 -36.70 -3.39 17.07
C GLY A 384 -37.21 -3.92 15.73
N SER A 385 -38.45 -3.59 15.34
CA SER A 385 -38.95 -3.94 14.01
C SER A 385 -38.15 -3.27 12.90
N ALA A 386 -38.14 -3.89 11.71
CA ALA A 386 -37.41 -3.41 10.54
C ALA A 386 -38.39 -3.02 9.41
N PRO A 387 -39.12 -1.91 9.55
CA PRO A 387 -40.26 -1.59 8.68
C PRO A 387 -39.89 -1.35 7.21
N LEU A 388 -38.65 -0.91 6.92
CA LEU A 388 -38.15 -0.70 5.55
C LEU A 388 -37.32 -1.88 5.00
N SER A 389 -37.46 -3.07 5.58
CA SER A 389 -36.59 -4.22 5.26
C SER A 389 -36.75 -4.69 3.81
N VAL A 390 -37.89 -4.40 3.21
CA VAL A 390 -38.16 -4.60 1.78
C VAL A 390 -37.30 -3.69 0.91
N CYS A 391 -37.03 -2.45 1.36
CA CYS A 391 -36.20 -1.49 0.62
C CYS A 391 -34.72 -1.74 0.85
N PHE A 392 -34.38 -2.10 2.09
CA PHE A 392 -33.03 -2.36 2.56
C PHE A 392 -32.96 -3.75 3.18
N PRO A 393 -32.77 -4.81 2.38
CA PRO A 393 -32.69 -6.16 2.88
C PRO A 393 -31.42 -6.33 3.71
N SER A 394 -31.59 -6.79 4.95
CA SER A 394 -30.49 -7.07 5.87
C SER A 394 -29.57 -8.14 5.29
N ARG A 395 -28.25 -7.91 5.32
CA ARG A 395 -27.26 -8.95 5.02
C ARG A 395 -26.79 -9.56 6.34
N PRO A 396 -26.76 -10.90 6.48
CA PRO A 396 -26.22 -11.52 7.68
C PRO A 396 -24.76 -11.10 7.85
N ALA A 397 -24.46 -10.50 8.99
CA ALA A 397 -23.10 -10.10 9.32
C ALA A 397 -22.23 -11.34 9.47
N LYS A 398 -21.12 -11.42 8.72
CA LYS A 398 -20.10 -12.45 8.86
C LYS A 398 -19.18 -12.08 10.03
N GLY A 399 -19.60 -12.37 11.26
CA GLY A 399 -18.83 -12.10 12.48
C GLY A 399 -18.80 -13.30 13.42
N LYS A 400 -17.76 -13.43 14.25
CA LYS A 400 -17.60 -14.54 15.23
C LYS A 400 -18.00 -14.14 16.65
N THR A 401 -18.19 -12.86 16.93
CA THR A 401 -18.39 -12.31 18.26
C THR A 401 -19.74 -11.64 18.37
N SER A 402 -20.52 -12.03 19.39
CA SER A 402 -21.82 -11.43 19.67
C SER A 402 -21.63 -10.21 20.55
N HIS A 403 -22.14 -9.07 20.09
CA HIS A 403 -22.19 -7.83 20.87
C HIS A 403 -23.63 -7.45 21.18
N GLN A 404 -23.79 -6.70 22.27
CA GLN A 404 -25.06 -6.13 22.70
C GLN A 404 -24.95 -4.61 22.70
N LEU A 405 -25.68 -3.96 21.79
CA LEU A 405 -25.78 -2.51 21.72
C LEU A 405 -27.10 -2.08 22.37
N THR A 406 -27.02 -1.17 23.34
CA THR A 406 -28.19 -0.52 23.92
C THR A 406 -28.45 0.80 23.21
N ILE A 407 -29.67 0.98 22.70
CA ILE A 407 -30.14 2.20 22.06
C ILE A 407 -31.27 2.75 22.90
N VAL A 408 -31.16 4.02 23.27
CA VAL A 408 -32.17 4.74 24.04
C VAL A 408 -32.81 5.75 23.11
N GLY A 409 -34.13 5.64 22.92
CA GLY A 409 -34.91 6.56 22.12
C GLY A 409 -34.96 7.96 22.73
N ASP A 410 -35.23 8.94 21.89
CA ASP A 410 -35.40 10.34 22.31
C ASP A 410 -36.66 10.54 23.16
N ASP A 411 -36.78 11.66 23.89
CA ASP A 411 -37.95 11.95 24.71
C ASP A 411 -39.21 12.30 23.92
N VAL A 412 -39.05 12.70 22.65
CA VAL A 412 -40.08 13.33 21.82
C VAL A 412 -40.24 12.65 20.45
N TYR A 413 -39.15 12.12 19.89
CA TYR A 413 -39.16 11.55 18.54
C TYR A 413 -39.00 10.03 18.54
N ASP A 414 -39.77 9.38 17.68
CA ASP A 414 -39.52 8.01 17.27
C ASP A 414 -38.34 7.99 16.28
N ALA A 415 -37.63 6.86 16.17
CA ALA A 415 -36.45 6.74 15.33
C ALA A 415 -36.43 5.46 14.49
N LEU A 416 -35.95 5.56 13.24
CA LEU A 416 -35.46 4.45 12.44
C LEU A 416 -33.94 4.52 12.39
N VAL A 417 -33.27 3.53 12.99
CA VAL A 417 -31.82 3.45 13.04
C VAL A 417 -31.33 2.39 12.06
N PHE A 418 -30.46 2.78 11.13
CA PHE A 418 -29.83 1.91 10.15
C PHE A 418 -28.39 1.63 10.59
N PHE A 419 -27.98 0.37 10.61
CA PHE A 419 -26.65 -0.07 11.04
C PHE A 419 -25.81 -0.49 9.85
N PHE A 420 -24.58 -0.01 9.82
CA PHE A 420 -23.58 -0.30 8.82
C PHE A 420 -22.34 -0.88 9.46
N ASN A 421 -21.76 -1.87 8.79
CA ASN A 421 -20.44 -2.38 9.08
C ASN A 421 -19.50 -2.00 7.95
N GLY A 422 -18.69 -0.95 8.16
CA GLY A 422 -17.95 -0.30 7.07
C GLY A 422 -18.89 0.23 5.99
N ARG A 423 -18.82 -0.33 4.78
CA ARG A 423 -19.70 0.01 3.63
C ARG A 423 -20.90 -0.90 3.47
N THR A 424 -21.11 -1.87 4.36
CA THR A 424 -22.17 -2.88 4.20
C THR A 424 -23.31 -2.60 5.16
N TYR A 425 -24.52 -2.43 4.61
CA TYR A 425 -25.75 -2.42 5.39
C TYR A 425 -25.96 -3.77 6.11
N VAL A 426 -26.21 -3.70 7.43
CA VAL A 426 -26.39 -4.88 8.28
C VAL A 426 -27.86 -5.10 8.59
N GLN A 427 -28.50 -4.12 9.22
CA GLN A 427 -29.90 -4.19 9.65
C GLN A 427 -30.42 -2.79 9.98
N GLN A 428 -31.68 -2.72 10.37
CA GLN A 428 -32.30 -1.51 10.90
C GLN A 428 -33.18 -1.85 12.12
N ALA A 429 -33.51 -0.86 12.91
CA ALA A 429 -34.40 -0.99 14.05
C ALA A 429 -35.27 0.26 14.22
N TYR A 430 -36.56 0.04 14.46
CA TYR A 430 -37.48 1.07 14.93
C TYR A 430 -37.39 1.23 16.44
N ILE A 431 -37.18 2.45 16.92
CA ILE A 431 -37.04 2.80 18.33
C ILE A 431 -38.10 3.86 18.68
N PRO A 432 -39.18 3.50 19.38
CA PRO A 432 -40.14 4.51 19.84
C PRO A 432 -39.50 5.52 20.80
N ALA A 433 -40.08 6.71 20.88
CA ALA A 433 -39.74 7.71 21.87
C ALA A 433 -39.81 7.12 23.30
N ARG A 434 -38.86 7.50 24.16
CA ARG A 434 -38.72 7.06 25.56
C ARG A 434 -38.58 5.55 25.75
N SER A 435 -38.32 4.81 24.68
CA SER A 435 -38.08 3.37 24.74
C SER A 435 -36.59 3.05 24.77
N LYS A 436 -36.27 1.82 25.17
CA LYS A 436 -34.92 1.26 25.09
C LYS A 436 -34.98 0.00 24.24
N TYR A 437 -34.05 -0.13 23.31
CA TYR A 437 -33.88 -1.32 22.50
C TYR A 437 -32.48 -1.90 22.67
N GLU A 438 -32.42 -3.22 22.84
CA GLU A 438 -31.17 -3.95 22.96
C GLU A 438 -30.94 -4.77 21.69
N LEU A 439 -30.06 -4.27 20.86
CA LEU A 439 -29.66 -4.93 19.64
C LEU A 439 -28.63 -6.02 19.97
N LYS A 440 -29.01 -7.27 19.75
CA LYS A 440 -28.10 -8.41 19.83
C LYS A 440 -27.72 -8.82 18.41
N GLY A 441 -26.43 -8.75 18.10
CA GLY A 441 -25.92 -9.11 16.76
C GLY A 441 -24.50 -9.64 16.83
N THR A 442 -24.09 -10.36 15.80
CA THR A 442 -22.68 -10.73 15.60
C THR A 442 -22.01 -9.67 14.74
N PHE A 443 -21.02 -8.98 15.30
CA PHE A 443 -20.25 -7.95 14.59
C PHE A 443 -18.77 -8.34 14.63
N ASP A 444 -17.99 -7.88 13.66
CA ASP A 444 -16.54 -8.07 13.68
C ASP A 444 -15.91 -7.05 14.64
N ASP A 445 -15.15 -7.53 15.63
CA ASP A 445 -14.50 -6.71 16.67
C ASP A 445 -13.53 -5.67 16.10
N THR A 446 -13.11 -5.85 14.86
CA THR A 446 -12.16 -4.94 14.18
C THR A 446 -12.85 -3.83 13.40
N GLN A 447 -14.18 -3.86 13.26
CA GLN A 447 -14.89 -2.95 12.37
C GLN A 447 -15.79 -1.96 13.14
N VAL A 448 -15.77 -0.71 12.69
CA VAL A 448 -16.59 0.37 13.26
C VAL A 448 -18.04 0.19 12.80
N ILE A 449 -18.98 0.17 13.76
CA ILE A 449 -20.40 0.22 13.45
C ILE A 449 -20.79 1.67 13.26
N SER A 450 -21.22 2.00 12.06
CA SER A 450 -21.75 3.33 11.73
C SER A 450 -23.27 3.28 11.72
N THR A 451 -23.92 4.36 12.15
CA THR A 451 -25.38 4.47 12.18
C THR A 451 -25.87 5.66 11.38
N MET A 452 -26.92 5.48 10.59
CA MET A 452 -27.72 6.57 10.03
C MET A 452 -29.09 6.55 10.68
N ILE A 453 -29.68 7.73 10.93
CA ILE A 453 -30.91 7.79 11.72
C ILE A 453 -31.93 8.71 11.06
N VAL A 454 -33.17 8.25 10.95
CA VAL A 454 -34.35 9.07 10.63
C VAL A 454 -35.16 9.21 11.90
N PHE A 455 -35.44 10.43 12.32
CA PHE A 455 -36.33 10.71 13.44
C PHE A 455 -37.61 11.33 12.93
N GLY A 456 -38.73 11.05 13.57
CA GLY A 456 -40.01 11.63 13.17
C GLY A 456 -41.07 11.51 14.25
N GLN A 457 -42.19 12.17 14.01
CA GLN A 457 -43.39 12.07 14.83
C GLN A 457 -44.50 11.36 14.06
N GLU A 458 -45.45 10.81 14.81
CA GLU A 458 -46.61 10.11 14.28
C GLU A 458 -46.21 8.96 13.34
N TRP A 459 -45.63 7.91 13.92
CA TRP A 459 -45.41 6.67 13.18
C TRP A 459 -46.74 6.15 12.59
N SER A 460 -46.77 5.94 11.28
CA SER A 460 -47.92 5.39 10.57
C SER A 460 -47.54 4.08 9.87
N PRO A 461 -48.10 2.93 10.31
CA PRO A 461 -47.93 1.64 9.62
C PRO A 461 -48.47 1.65 8.19
N SER A 462 -49.46 2.50 7.90
CA SER A 462 -50.04 2.70 6.57
C SER A 462 -49.36 3.82 5.77
N GLY A 463 -48.54 4.64 6.42
CA GLY A 463 -47.78 5.71 5.76
C GLY A 463 -46.81 5.10 4.75
N LYS A 464 -46.73 5.69 3.56
CA LYS A 464 -45.76 5.24 2.56
C LYS A 464 -44.41 5.85 2.86
N SER A 465 -43.41 5.00 3.00
CA SER A 465 -42.01 5.41 3.03
C SER A 465 -41.56 5.94 1.66
N PRO A 466 -40.40 6.61 1.59
CA PRO A 466 -39.89 7.17 0.33
C PRO A 466 -39.59 6.11 -0.75
N CYS A 467 -39.35 4.86 -0.33
CA CYS A 467 -39.22 3.72 -1.24
C CYS A 467 -40.56 3.03 -1.56
N GLY A 468 -41.69 3.62 -1.18
CA GLY A 468 -43.04 3.18 -1.52
C GLY A 468 -43.60 2.03 -0.66
N THR A 469 -42.92 1.65 0.43
CA THR A 469 -43.36 0.57 1.33
C THR A 469 -44.15 1.11 2.53
N PRO A 470 -45.09 0.34 3.10
CA PRO A 470 -45.82 0.77 4.31
C PRO A 470 -44.92 0.88 5.54
N GLY A 471 -45.16 1.88 6.38
CA GLY A 471 -44.42 2.14 7.63
C GLY A 471 -43.50 3.34 7.50
N TYR A 472 -43.99 4.53 7.87
CA TYR A 472 -43.19 5.75 7.91
C TYR A 472 -43.75 6.81 8.85
N PHE A 473 -42.95 7.84 9.14
CA PHE A 473 -43.36 9.01 9.92
C PHE A 473 -44.21 9.96 9.07
N THR A 474 -45.29 10.49 9.61
CA THR A 474 -46.15 11.45 8.88
C THR A 474 -45.87 12.91 9.22
N GLN A 475 -45.10 13.19 10.27
CA GLN A 475 -44.79 14.56 10.69
C GLN A 475 -43.34 14.71 11.17
N ASN A 476 -42.82 15.94 11.04
CA ASN A 476 -41.54 16.39 11.60
C ASN A 476 -40.40 15.40 11.37
N VAL A 477 -40.23 15.00 10.11
CA VAL A 477 -39.21 14.02 9.71
C VAL A 477 -37.88 14.72 9.55
N HIS A 478 -36.88 14.24 10.29
CA HIS A 478 -35.52 14.74 10.28
C HIS A 478 -34.56 13.60 9.98
N TYR A 479 -33.52 13.90 9.20
CA TYR A 479 -32.51 12.94 8.79
C TYR A 479 -31.16 13.32 9.39
N SER A 480 -30.51 12.36 10.03
CA SER A 480 -29.16 12.51 10.55
C SER A 480 -28.21 11.57 9.82
N GLY A 481 -27.07 12.13 9.40
CA GLY A 481 -25.93 11.37 8.87
C GLY A 481 -25.24 10.49 9.92
N PHE A 482 -24.05 10.01 9.54
CA PHE A 482 -23.31 8.99 10.28
C PHE A 482 -22.93 9.38 11.72
N ALA A 483 -23.30 8.53 12.67
CA ALA A 483 -22.67 8.45 13.98
C ALA A 483 -21.95 7.10 14.14
N GLY A 484 -20.64 7.16 14.38
CA GLY A 484 -19.81 5.97 14.58
C GLY A 484 -19.73 5.58 16.05
N TYR A 485 -19.85 4.28 16.33
CA TYR A 485 -19.52 3.69 17.62
C TYR A 485 -18.27 2.82 17.44
N ALA A 486 -17.19 3.16 18.14
CA ALA A 486 -16.11 2.21 18.34
C ALA A 486 -16.56 1.24 19.44
N MET A 487 -16.76 -0.03 19.10
CA MET A 487 -16.92 -1.08 20.11
C MET A 487 -15.61 -1.18 20.89
N GLU A 488 -15.69 -1.26 22.23
CA GLU A 488 -14.51 -1.31 23.11
C GLU A 488 -13.50 -2.35 22.57
N PRO A 489 -12.22 -2.00 22.35
CA PRO A 489 -11.26 -3.01 21.95
C PRO A 489 -10.85 -3.85 23.17
N PRO A 490 -10.61 -5.16 23.02
CA PRO A 490 -10.05 -5.99 24.09
C PRO A 490 -8.54 -5.75 24.18
N TYR A 491 -8.12 -4.58 24.65
CA TYR A 491 -6.71 -4.32 24.98
C TYR A 491 -6.59 -3.96 26.46
N PRO A 492 -6.08 -4.86 27.32
CA PRO A 492 -5.90 -4.58 28.75
C PRO A 492 -4.84 -3.50 29.07
N ASP A 493 -4.12 -2.97 28.07
CA ASP A 493 -2.99 -2.05 28.27
C ASP A 493 -3.24 -0.60 27.79
N LEU A 494 -4.46 -0.25 27.36
CA LEU A 494 -4.78 1.15 27.03
C LEU A 494 -5.13 1.94 28.29
N ARG A 495 -4.34 2.99 28.56
CA ARG A 495 -4.46 3.86 29.73
C ARG A 495 -5.91 4.32 29.96
N SER A 496 -6.34 4.27 31.22
CA SER A 496 -7.73 4.48 31.68
C SER A 496 -8.39 5.79 31.22
N ASP A 497 -7.58 6.80 30.90
CA ASP A 497 -7.97 8.11 30.41
C ASP A 497 -8.42 8.11 28.92
N LEU A 498 -7.89 7.20 28.09
CA LEU A 498 -8.34 7.04 26.70
C LEU A 498 -9.67 6.27 26.61
N VAL A 499 -9.82 5.22 27.44
CA VAL A 499 -11.06 4.45 27.58
C VAL A 499 -12.19 5.31 28.18
N ALA A 500 -11.86 6.19 29.13
CA ALA A 500 -12.82 7.18 29.66
C ALA A 500 -13.23 8.24 28.63
N ARG A 501 -12.36 8.58 27.66
CA ARG A 501 -12.70 9.48 26.54
C ARG A 501 -13.59 8.80 25.49
N LEU A 502 -13.38 7.52 25.21
CA LEU A 502 -14.25 6.73 24.33
C LEU A 502 -15.64 6.52 24.94
N LYS A 503 -15.74 6.25 26.25
CA LYS A 503 -17.03 6.15 26.97
C LYS A 503 -17.86 7.44 26.97
N LYS A 504 -17.28 8.57 26.57
CA LYS A 504 -17.90 9.90 26.61
C LYS A 504 -18.15 10.52 25.23
N GLN A 505 -17.91 9.80 24.14
CA GLN A 505 -18.43 10.24 22.86
C GLN A 505 -19.96 10.04 22.86
N ARG A 506 -20.67 11.07 23.35
CA ARG A 506 -21.96 11.48 22.78
C ARG A 506 -21.83 11.38 21.26
N LEU A 507 -22.90 11.03 20.54
CA LEU A 507 -22.96 11.16 19.08
C LEU A 507 -22.37 12.53 18.69
N VAL A 508 -21.12 12.54 18.22
CA VAL A 508 -20.41 13.75 17.82
C VAL A 508 -20.37 13.69 16.31
N VAL A 509 -21.08 14.66 15.72
CA VAL A 509 -21.34 14.90 14.29
C VAL A 509 -22.58 14.19 13.73
N SER A 510 -23.78 14.63 14.12
CA SER A 510 -24.95 14.57 13.24
C SER A 510 -24.87 15.75 12.26
N ARG A 511 -24.72 15.48 10.96
CA ARG A 511 -25.13 16.46 9.94
C ARG A 511 -26.61 16.22 9.70
N GLU A 512 -27.43 17.26 9.81
CA GLU A 512 -28.79 17.22 9.26
C GLU A 512 -28.67 17.04 7.75
N LEU A 513 -29.42 16.09 7.21
CA LEU A 513 -29.47 15.78 5.79
C LEU A 513 -30.85 16.12 5.22
N GLU A 514 -30.88 16.52 3.96
CA GLU A 514 -32.13 16.51 3.19
C GLU A 514 -32.56 15.06 2.93
N GLU A 515 -33.86 14.83 2.79
CA GLU A 515 -34.45 13.50 2.56
C GLU A 515 -33.78 12.76 1.41
N GLN A 516 -33.66 13.41 0.25
CA GLN A 516 -33.04 12.80 -0.94
C GLN A 516 -31.58 12.41 -0.68
N ALA A 517 -30.80 13.31 -0.08
CA ALA A 517 -29.39 13.05 0.23
C ALA A 517 -29.22 11.88 1.22
N PHE A 518 -30.15 11.71 2.16
CA PHE A 518 -30.15 10.58 3.07
C PHE A 518 -30.38 9.25 2.34
N PHE A 519 -31.39 9.18 1.47
CA PHE A 519 -31.70 7.96 0.73
C PHE A 519 -30.65 7.62 -0.33
N ASP A 520 -30.05 8.62 -0.98
CA ASP A 520 -28.92 8.42 -1.89
C ASP A 520 -27.73 7.79 -1.15
N LEU A 521 -27.45 8.25 0.07
CA LEU A 521 -26.43 7.65 0.93
C LEU A 521 -26.82 6.24 1.36
N LEU A 522 -28.07 5.97 1.76
CA LEU A 522 -28.51 4.61 2.09
C LEU A 522 -28.32 3.65 0.91
N GLU A 523 -28.66 4.07 -0.30
CA GLU A 523 -28.52 3.28 -1.52
C GLU A 523 -27.06 3.00 -1.86
N GLN A 524 -26.16 3.96 -1.66
CA GLN A 524 -24.71 3.77 -1.86
C GLN A 524 -24.12 2.66 -0.95
N TYR A 525 -24.68 2.47 0.24
CA TYR A 525 -24.20 1.49 1.24
C TYR A 525 -24.96 0.14 1.18
N ARG A 526 -25.96 0.02 0.32
CA ARG A 526 -26.66 -1.22 -0.02
C ARG A 526 -25.78 -2.08 -0.94
#